data_AF-A0A2D4GEX1-F1
#
_entry.id   AF-A0A2D4GEX1-F1
#
_cell.length_a   1.000
_cell.length_b   1.000
_cell.length_c   1.000
_cell.angle_alpha   90.00
_cell.angle_beta   90.00
_cell.angle_gamma   90.00
#
_symmetry.space_group_name_H-M   'P 1'
#
loop_
_entity.id
_entity.type
_entity.pdbx_description
1 polymer ?
#
loop_
_entity_poly.entity_id
_entity_poly.type
_entity_poly.pdbx_seq_one_letter_code
_entity_poly.pdbx_strand_id
1 'polypeptide(L)'
;DSQVMSIWEGTTNILSLDVQRCILKSQGKVLDVFLSTTQAKLEAATRQSELQASVQIIQNNLQKLKQFVRRMDSKGEAGWQHAARDFSYTLAWIYEGNERIASK
;
A
#
# COMPACT_ATOMS: atom_id res chain seq x y z
N ASP A 1 -14.14 19.61 -12.97
CA ASP A 1 -13.03 19.21 -13.86
C ASP A 1 -12.22 17.99 -13.39
N SER A 2 -12.25 17.62 -12.10
CA SER A 2 -11.45 16.50 -11.57
C SER A 2 -11.96 15.09 -11.90
N GLN A 3 -13.23 14.93 -12.28
CA GLN A 3 -13.86 13.60 -12.48
C GLN A 3 -13.24 12.81 -13.64
N VAL A 4 -12.73 13.53 -14.64
CA VAL A 4 -12.05 12.98 -15.83
C VAL A 4 -10.75 12.29 -15.43
N MET A 5 -9.98 12.78 -14.46
CA MET A 5 -8.65 12.23 -14.16
C MET A 5 -8.65 10.73 -13.79
N SER A 6 -9.75 10.23 -13.23
CA SER A 6 -9.87 8.82 -12.83
C SER A 6 -10.24 7.84 -13.95
N ILE A 7 -10.42 8.31 -15.19
CA ILE A 7 -10.99 7.51 -16.30
C ILE A 7 -10.06 7.48 -17.55
N TRP A 8 -9.41 8.59 -17.93
CA TRP A 8 -8.94 8.79 -19.32
C TRP A 8 -7.50 8.31 -19.54
N GLU A 9 -6.70 8.15 -18.49
CA GLU A 9 -5.36 7.55 -18.52
C GLU A 9 -5.35 6.13 -17.90
N GLY A 10 -6.50 5.46 -18.00
CA GLY A 10 -6.78 4.22 -17.32
C GLY A 10 -7.65 4.47 -16.09
N THR A 11 -8.62 3.59 -15.87
CA THR A 11 -9.44 3.70 -14.67
C THR A 11 -8.59 3.42 -13.44
N THR A 12 -8.97 3.97 -12.28
CA THR A 12 -8.33 3.63 -11.00
C THR A 12 -8.18 2.12 -10.81
N ASN A 13 -9.13 1.33 -11.29
CA ASN A 13 -9.07 -0.14 -11.21
C ASN A 13 -8.00 -0.74 -12.12
N ILE A 14 -7.87 -0.25 -13.37
CA ILE A 14 -6.83 -0.72 -14.30
C ILE A 14 -5.44 -0.36 -13.78
N LEU A 15 -5.24 0.86 -13.27
CA LEU A 15 -3.95 1.25 -12.68
C LEU A 15 -3.63 0.44 -11.42
N SER A 16 -4.65 0.09 -10.63
CA SER A 16 -4.47 -0.78 -9.46
C SER A 16 -4.06 -2.21 -9.84
N LEU A 17 -4.61 -2.74 -10.94
CA LEU A 17 -4.18 -4.03 -11.50
C LEU A 17 -2.76 -3.96 -12.07
N ASP A 18 -2.34 -2.81 -12.60
CA ASP A 18 -0.97 -2.63 -13.09
C ASP A 18 0.06 -2.59 -11.95
N VAL A 19 -0.28 -1.97 -10.80
CA VAL A 19 0.53 -2.06 -9.57
C VAL A 19 0.75 -3.51 -9.17
N GLN A 20 -0.32 -4.32 -9.16
CA GLN A 20 -0.23 -5.75 -8.89
C GLN A 20 0.65 -6.47 -9.91
N ARG A 21 0.49 -6.17 -11.21
CA ARG A 21 1.31 -6.74 -12.27
C ARG A 21 2.80 -6.42 -12.07
N CYS A 22 3.15 -5.21 -11.64
CA CYS A 22 4.53 -4.80 -11.34
C CYS A 22 5.14 -5.64 -10.19
N ILE A 23 4.36 -5.93 -9.16
CA ILE A 23 4.81 -6.78 -8.04
C ILE A 23 5.02 -8.22 -8.52
N LEU A 24 4.08 -8.77 -9.29
CA LEU A 24 4.21 -10.12 -9.83
C LEU A 24 5.42 -10.27 -10.77
N LYS A 25 5.60 -9.32 -11.70
CA LYS A 25 6.75 -9.31 -12.62
C LYS A 25 8.09 -9.21 -11.90
N SER A 26 8.13 -8.50 -10.78
CA SER A 26 9.33 -8.38 -9.95
C SER A 26 9.51 -9.51 -8.93
N GLN A 27 8.63 -10.52 -8.93
CA GLN A 27 8.62 -11.61 -7.95
C GLN A 27 8.60 -11.08 -6.50
N GLY A 28 7.86 -10.01 -6.24
CA GLY A 28 7.76 -9.39 -4.92
C GLY A 28 8.88 -8.43 -4.54
N LYS A 29 10.00 -8.40 -5.28
CA LYS A 29 11.18 -7.58 -4.92
C LYS A 29 10.87 -6.08 -4.79
N VAL A 30 9.99 -5.54 -5.64
CA VAL A 30 9.59 -4.11 -5.55
C VAL A 30 8.84 -3.83 -4.24
N LEU A 31 8.01 -4.77 -3.78
CA LEU A 31 7.31 -4.64 -2.51
C LEU A 31 8.28 -4.73 -1.33
N ASP A 32 9.28 -5.61 -1.40
CA ASP A 32 10.34 -5.70 -0.37
C ASP A 32 11.16 -4.41 -0.27
N VAL A 33 11.50 -3.81 -1.40
CA VAL A 33 12.18 -2.49 -1.46
C VAL A 33 11.31 -1.40 -0.87
N PHE A 34 10.01 -1.38 -1.18
CA PHE A 34 9.07 -0.43 -0.57
C PHE A 34 9.02 -0.58 0.95
N LEU A 35 8.85 -1.81 1.45
CA LEU A 35 8.76 -2.10 2.88
C LEU A 35 10.05 -1.72 3.63
N SER A 36 11.22 -2.08 3.09
CA SER A 36 12.51 -1.75 3.69
C SER A 36 12.77 -0.24 3.69
N THR A 37 12.43 0.46 2.60
CA THR A 37 12.55 1.92 2.51
C THR A 37 11.67 2.63 3.55
N THR A 38 10.42 2.19 3.69
CA THR A 38 9.51 2.76 4.70
C THR A 38 10.00 2.48 6.12
N GLN A 39 10.50 1.26 6.38
CA GLN A 39 11.04 0.90 7.69
C GLN A 39 12.26 1.76 8.06
N ALA A 40 13.20 1.97 7.13
CA ALA A 40 14.36 2.83 7.35
C ALA A 40 13.97 4.29 7.65
N LYS A 41 12.94 4.82 6.96
CA LYS A 41 12.40 6.16 7.24
C LYS A 41 11.75 6.23 8.64
N LEU A 42 11.03 5.19 9.05
CA LEU A 42 10.43 5.12 10.38
C LEU A 42 11.47 5.08 11.50
N GLU A 43 12.56 4.34 11.31
CA GLU A 43 13.66 4.28 12.28
C GLU A 43 14.32 5.64 12.49
N ALA A 44 14.48 6.42 11.43
CA ALA A 44 14.96 7.80 11.54
C ALA A 44 13.95 8.70 12.29
N ALA A 45 12.65 8.61 11.94
CA ALA A 45 11.59 9.40 12.56
C ALA A 45 11.34 9.03 14.04
N THR A 46 11.63 7.79 14.45
CA THR A 46 11.48 7.33 15.84
C THR A 46 12.39 8.09 16.80
N ARG A 47 13.45 8.74 16.32
CA ARG A 47 14.34 9.57 17.14
C ARG A 47 13.71 10.93 17.51
N GLN A 48 12.63 11.31 16.85
CA GLN A 48 11.90 12.56 17.08
C GLN A 48 10.66 12.25 17.93
N SER A 49 10.59 12.81 19.14
CA SER A 49 9.48 12.60 20.07
C SER A 49 8.14 13.13 19.53
N GLU A 50 8.17 14.19 18.74
CA GLU A 50 6.98 14.82 18.14
C GLU A 50 6.29 13.92 17.11
N LEU A 51 7.03 12.97 16.50
CA LEU A 51 6.52 12.11 15.44
C LEU A 51 6.04 10.74 15.93
N GLN A 52 6.11 10.45 17.23
CA GLN A 52 5.83 9.10 17.77
C GLN A 52 4.43 8.59 17.41
N ALA A 53 3.41 9.46 17.45
CA ALA A 53 2.05 9.10 17.07
C ALA A 53 1.96 8.66 15.60
N SER A 54 2.55 9.44 14.69
CA SER A 54 2.60 9.14 13.25
C SER A 54 3.40 7.87 12.96
N VAL A 55 4.53 7.68 13.65
CA VAL A 55 5.35 6.46 13.55
C VAL A 55 4.51 5.24 13.92
N GLN A 56 3.76 5.29 15.01
CA GLN A 56 2.91 4.17 15.44
C GLN A 56 1.80 3.85 14.43
N ILE A 57 1.18 4.86 13.83
CA ILE A 57 0.15 4.69 12.79
C ILE A 57 0.73 3.95 11.59
N ILE A 58 1.87 4.41 11.07
CA ILE A 58 2.49 3.82 9.88
C ILE A 58 3.00 2.40 10.19
N GLN A 59 3.57 2.17 11.37
CA GLN A 59 3.96 0.82 11.81
C GLN A 59 2.77 -0.13 11.83
N ASN A 60 1.62 0.30 12.37
CA ASN A 60 0.39 -0.49 12.38
C ASN A 60 -0.09 -0.79 10.94
N ASN A 61 -0.04 0.20 10.05
CA ASN A 61 -0.41 0.03 8.65
C ASN A 61 0.52 -0.95 7.91
N LEU A 62 1.83 -0.91 8.18
CA LEU A 62 2.80 -1.87 7.64
C LEU A 62 2.52 -3.30 8.11
N GLN A 63 2.17 -3.49 9.38
CA GLN A 63 1.79 -4.82 9.88
C GLN A 63 0.50 -5.32 9.23
N LYS A 64 -0.51 -4.46 9.08
CA LYS A 64 -1.76 -4.78 8.37
C LYS A 64 -1.49 -5.14 6.91
N LEU A 65 -0.60 -4.42 6.23
CA LEU A 65 -0.19 -4.72 4.85
C LEU A 65 0.47 -6.10 4.74
N LYS A 66 1.43 -6.43 5.63
CA LYS A 66 2.07 -7.75 5.67
C LYS A 66 1.06 -8.88 5.89
N GLN A 67 0.10 -8.68 6.81
CA GLN A 67 -0.98 -9.65 7.04
C GLN A 67 -1.93 -9.75 5.84
N PHE A 68 -2.23 -8.65 5.17
CA PHE A 68 -3.04 -8.63 3.97
C PHE A 68 -2.39 -9.46 2.86
N VAL A 69 -1.11 -9.22 2.54
CA VAL A 69 -0.37 -9.97 1.51
C VAL A 69 -0.42 -11.48 1.77
N ARG A 70 -0.11 -11.90 3.01
CA ARG A 70 -0.19 -13.32 3.42
C ARG A 70 -1.58 -13.94 3.24
N ARG A 71 -2.65 -13.18 3.53
CA ARG A 71 -4.03 -13.65 3.32
C ARG A 71 -4.40 -13.75 1.84
N MET A 72 -3.78 -12.94 0.99
CA MET A 72 -4.06 -12.95 -0.44
C MET A 72 -3.36 -14.11 -1.16
N ASP A 73 -2.20 -14.56 -0.66
CA ASP A 73 -1.51 -15.75 -1.19
C ASP A 73 -2.42 -16.99 -1.22
N SER A 74 -3.30 -17.16 -0.21
CA SER A 74 -4.26 -18.28 -0.17
C SER A 74 -5.50 -18.09 -1.05
N LYS A 75 -5.75 -16.89 -1.60
CA LYS A 75 -6.94 -16.58 -2.42
C LYS A 75 -6.70 -16.66 -3.93
N GLY A 76 -5.45 -16.83 -4.35
CA GLY A 76 -5.07 -16.90 -5.76
C GLY A 76 -5.34 -15.61 -6.54
N GLU A 77 -5.22 -15.70 -7.87
CA GLU A 77 -5.22 -14.53 -8.77
C GLU A 77 -6.54 -13.74 -8.72
N ALA A 78 -7.70 -14.42 -8.74
CA ALA A 78 -9.00 -13.75 -8.72
C ALA A 78 -9.21 -12.90 -7.46
N GLY A 79 -8.83 -13.43 -6.29
CA GLY A 79 -8.88 -12.67 -5.04
C GLY A 79 -7.98 -11.43 -5.09
N TRP A 80 -6.78 -11.61 -5.63
CA TRP A 80 -5.80 -10.55 -5.83
C TRP A 80 -6.32 -9.44 -6.75
N GLN A 81 -6.98 -9.77 -7.85
CA GLN A 81 -7.57 -8.78 -8.76
C GLN A 81 -8.71 -7.99 -8.09
N HIS A 82 -9.56 -8.67 -7.30
CA HIS A 82 -10.63 -8.00 -6.55
C HIS A 82 -10.11 -7.03 -5.49
N ALA A 83 -8.97 -7.33 -4.89
CA ALA A 83 -8.39 -6.50 -3.82
C ALA A 83 -7.33 -5.50 -4.32
N ALA A 84 -7.07 -5.45 -5.63
CA ALA A 84 -6.00 -4.64 -6.22
C ALA A 84 -6.13 -3.15 -5.89
N ARG A 85 -7.36 -2.64 -5.88
CA ARG A 85 -7.66 -1.23 -5.56
C ARG A 85 -7.35 -0.90 -4.11
N ASP A 86 -7.86 -1.70 -3.18
CA ASP A 86 -7.62 -1.52 -1.74
C ASP A 86 -6.13 -1.66 -1.39
N PHE A 87 -5.46 -2.58 -2.07
CA PHE A 87 -4.02 -2.77 -1.95
C PHE A 87 -3.26 -1.52 -2.42
N SER A 88 -3.60 -0.97 -3.58
CA SER A 88 -2.95 0.21 -4.14
C SER A 88 -3.14 1.45 -3.26
N TYR A 89 -4.35 1.66 -2.71
CA TYR A 89 -4.58 2.74 -1.74
C TYR A 89 -3.82 2.55 -0.44
N THR A 90 -3.70 1.30 0.05
CA THR A 90 -2.92 1.02 1.26
C THR A 90 -1.45 1.40 1.07
N LEU A 91 -0.87 1.12 -0.11
CA LEU A 91 0.49 1.57 -0.45
C LEU A 91 0.59 3.10 -0.47
N ALA A 92 -0.39 3.78 -1.08
CA ALA A 92 -0.43 5.24 -1.13
C ALA A 92 -0.51 5.87 0.27
N TRP A 93 -1.38 5.37 1.15
CA TRP A 93 -1.50 5.88 2.51
C TRP A 93 -0.24 5.66 3.34
N ILE A 94 0.42 4.52 3.19
CA ILE A 94 1.71 4.26 3.85
C ILE A 94 2.77 5.24 3.32
N TYR A 95 2.78 5.52 2.02
CA TYR A 95 3.71 6.47 1.42
C TYR A 95 3.48 7.92 1.89
N GLU A 96 2.22 8.33 2.02
CA GLU A 96 1.84 9.65 2.54
C GLU A 96 2.01 9.78 4.06
N GLY A 97 2.01 8.67 4.79
CA GLY A 97 2.06 8.65 6.26
C GLY A 97 0.69 8.81 6.94
N ASN A 98 -0.39 8.48 6.23
CA ASN A 98 -1.76 8.66 6.68
C ASN A 98 -2.35 7.40 7.33
N GLU A 99 -3.32 7.58 8.23
CA GLU A 99 -4.15 6.51 8.77
C GLU A 99 -5.26 6.12 7.78
N ARG A 100 -5.58 4.82 7.68
CA ARG A 100 -6.75 4.37 6.93
C ARG A 100 -8.02 4.90 7.61
N ILE A 101 -8.68 5.89 7.00
CA ILE A 101 -10.08 6.19 7.31
C ILE A 101 -10.87 4.97 6.81
N ALA A 102 -11.26 4.08 7.73
CA ALA A 102 -12.09 2.94 7.38
C ALA A 102 -13.38 3.46 6.73
N SER A 103 -13.58 3.18 5.44
CA SER A 103 -14.91 3.27 4.86
C SER A 103 -15.79 2.28 5.61
N LYS A 104 -16.90 2.79 6.16
CA LYS A 104 -18.00 1.99 6.69
C LYS A 104 -18.48 0.98 5.65
#